data_AF-A0A2H3DRL2-F1
#
_entry.id   AF-A0A2H3DRL2-F1
#
_cell.length_a   1.000
_cell.length_b   1.000
_cell.length_c   1.000
_cell.angle_alpha   90.00
_cell.angle_beta   90.00
_cell.angle_gamma   90.00
#
_symmetry.space_group_name_H-M   'P 1'
#
loop_
_entity.id
_entity.type
_entity.pdbx_description
1 polymer ?
#
loop_
_entity_poly.entity_id
_entity_poly.type
_entity_poly.pdbx_seq_one_letter_code
_entity_poly.pdbx_strand_id
1 'polypeptide(L)'
;MRPSAARLIRLVPRSSVQLTQKVVPSTAERPPEVKPPTLLAILLERKEKAGDNWPSNIRIETPISKAALKDVQSGVRTQLKKLLKER
;
A
#
# COMPACT_ATOMS: atom_id res chain seq x y z
N MET A 1 51.21 -10.26 35.98
CA MET A 1 50.98 -9.69 34.63
C MET A 1 49.99 -8.53 34.75
N ARG A 2 50.32 -7.30 34.33
CA ARG A 2 49.40 -6.15 34.36
C ARG A 2 48.62 -6.04 33.04
N PRO A 3 47.31 -5.79 33.06
CA PRO A 3 46.53 -5.55 31.84
C PRO A 3 46.94 -4.20 31.22
N SER A 4 47.19 -4.19 29.91
CA SER A 4 47.44 -2.97 29.12
C SER A 4 46.47 -2.93 27.94
N ALA A 5 46.13 -1.72 27.45
CA ALA A 5 45.14 -1.54 26.38
C ALA A 5 45.44 -2.37 25.11
N ALA A 6 46.73 -2.48 24.75
CA ALA A 6 47.19 -3.30 23.62
C ALA A 6 46.90 -4.81 23.80
N ARG A 7 46.78 -5.29 25.04
CA ARG A 7 46.46 -6.69 25.37
C ARG A 7 44.97 -6.97 25.55
N LEU A 8 44.13 -5.92 25.56
CA LEU A 8 42.67 -6.04 25.63
C LEU A 8 42.01 -6.08 24.24
N ILE A 9 42.72 -5.69 23.19
CA ILE A 9 42.20 -5.68 21.82
C ILE A 9 42.72 -6.92 21.11
N ARG A 10 41.81 -7.84 20.77
CA ARG A 10 42.11 -9.00 19.93
C ARG A 10 41.73 -8.67 18.50
N LEU A 11 42.73 -8.47 17.63
CA LEU A 11 42.50 -8.32 16.20
C LEU A 11 42.24 -9.71 15.59
N VAL A 12 41.03 -9.90 15.08
CA VAL A 12 40.61 -11.14 14.42
C VAL A 12 40.52 -10.88 12.91
N PRO A 13 41.24 -11.65 12.06
CA PRO A 13 41.17 -11.49 10.61
C PRO A 13 39.75 -11.69 10.10
N ARG A 14 39.31 -10.82 9.19
CA ARG A 14 37.95 -10.85 8.62
C ARG A 14 37.60 -12.20 7.97
N SER A 15 38.59 -12.90 7.41
CA SER A 15 38.46 -14.23 6.81
C SER A 15 38.16 -15.36 7.80
N SER A 16 38.49 -15.17 9.08
CA SER A 16 38.22 -16.17 10.15
C SER A 16 36.80 -16.07 10.71
N VAL A 17 36.06 -15.01 10.36
CA VAL A 17 34.65 -14.87 10.69
C VAL A 17 33.84 -15.54 9.58
N GLN A 18 33.34 -16.75 9.85
CA GLN A 18 32.39 -17.42 8.96
C GLN A 18 31.07 -16.64 9.01
N LEU A 19 30.84 -15.80 8.01
CA LEU A 19 29.57 -15.10 7.81
C LEU A 19 28.55 -16.12 7.28
N THR A 20 27.92 -16.88 8.19
CA THR A 20 26.90 -17.89 7.87
C THR A 20 25.66 -17.28 7.21
N GLN A 21 25.46 -15.96 7.37
CA GLN A 21 24.33 -15.24 6.80
C GLN A 21 24.82 -14.06 5.95
N LYS A 22 24.34 -14.02 4.71
CA LYS A 22 24.49 -12.88 3.81
C LYS A 22 23.71 -11.70 4.41
N VAL A 23 24.42 -10.69 4.90
CA VAL A 23 23.81 -9.43 5.36
C VAL A 23 23.24 -8.74 4.12
N VAL A 24 21.95 -8.93 3.87
CA VAL A 24 21.22 -8.19 2.83
C VAL A 24 20.78 -6.87 3.45
N PRO A 25 21.13 -5.72 2.87
CA PRO A 25 20.63 -4.44 3.37
C PRO A 25 19.10 -4.46 3.29
N SER A 26 18.45 -4.01 4.36
CA SER A 26 17.00 -3.84 4.37
C SER A 26 16.61 -2.94 3.20
N THR A 27 15.69 -3.39 2.35
CA THR A 27 15.11 -2.51 1.32
C THR A 27 14.46 -1.36 2.05
N ALA A 28 14.93 -0.13 1.82
CA ALA A 28 14.34 1.07 2.40
C ALA A 28 12.82 1.01 2.28
N GLU A 29 12.11 1.33 3.36
CA GLU A 29 10.65 1.35 3.36
C GLU A 29 10.18 2.22 2.19
N ARG A 30 9.49 1.60 1.23
CA ARG A 30 8.93 2.33 0.10
C ARG A 30 7.98 3.37 0.70
N PRO A 31 8.15 4.67 0.37
CA PRO A 31 7.23 5.68 0.88
C PRO A 31 5.80 5.29 0.51
N PRO A 32 4.82 5.53 1.40
CA PRO A 32 3.44 5.14 1.15
C PRO A 32 2.96 5.78 -0.16
N GLU A 33 2.44 4.94 -1.05
CA GLU A 33 1.91 5.40 -2.33
C GLU A 33 0.65 6.23 -2.08
N VAL A 34 0.78 7.56 -2.20
CA VAL A 34 -0.34 8.49 -2.08
C VAL A 34 -1.24 8.30 -3.30
N LYS A 35 -2.34 7.58 -3.12
CA LYS A 35 -3.34 7.41 -4.18
C LYS A 35 -4.07 8.73 -4.40
N PRO A 36 -4.30 9.15 -5.65
CA PRO A 36 -5.14 10.30 -5.92
C PRO A 36 -6.56 10.06 -5.39
N PRO A 37 -7.29 11.13 -5.03
CA PRO A 37 -8.67 11.01 -4.59
C PRO A 37 -9.54 10.41 -5.70
N THR A 38 -10.41 9.48 -5.33
CA THR A 38 -11.38 8.86 -6.23
C THR A 38 -12.43 9.87 -6.68
N LEU A 39 -13.04 9.62 -7.84
CA LEU A 39 -14.10 10.50 -8.34
C LEU A 39 -15.30 10.49 -7.39
N LEU A 40 -15.62 9.33 -6.80
CA LEU A 40 -16.62 9.22 -5.75
C LEU A 40 -16.32 10.12 -4.54
N ALA A 41 -15.07 10.15 -4.06
CA ALA A 41 -14.70 10.99 -2.93
C ALA A 41 -14.90 12.47 -3.25
N ILE A 42 -14.51 12.89 -4.47
CA ILE A 42 -14.68 14.26 -4.94
C ILE A 42 -16.17 14.63 -5.03
N LEU A 43 -17.03 13.72 -5.55
CA LEU A 43 -18.46 13.99 -5.65
C LEU A 43 -19.15 14.05 -4.28
N LEU A 44 -18.75 13.20 -3.34
CA LEU A 44 -19.26 13.25 -1.97
C LEU A 44 -18.89 14.57 -1.29
N GLU A 45 -17.64 14.98 -1.40
CA GLU A 45 -17.17 16.26 -0.86
C GLU A 45 -17.93 17.45 -1.50
N ARG A 46 -18.18 17.41 -2.81
CA ARG A 46 -18.98 18.45 -3.49
C ARG A 46 -20.43 18.44 -3.04
N LYS A 47 -21.03 17.27 -2.81
CA LYS A 47 -22.39 17.16 -2.31
C LYS A 47 -22.53 17.75 -0.91
N GLU A 48 -21.59 17.43 -0.03
CA GLU A 48 -21.54 18.01 1.31
C GLU A 48 -21.38 19.53 1.28
N LYS A 49 -20.51 20.05 0.40
CA LYS A 49 -20.33 21.50 0.22
C LYS A 49 -21.55 22.20 -0.38
N ALA A 50 -22.28 21.54 -1.27
CA ALA A 50 -23.44 22.13 -1.95
C ALA A 50 -24.69 22.14 -1.07
N GLY A 51 -24.83 21.20 -0.13
CA GLY A 51 -25.99 21.09 0.75
C GLY A 51 -27.31 21.08 -0.04
N ASP A 52 -28.18 22.04 0.25
CA ASP A 52 -29.49 22.20 -0.39
C ASP A 52 -29.43 22.56 -1.88
N ASN A 53 -28.29 23.07 -2.36
CA ASN A 53 -28.08 23.39 -3.77
C ASN A 53 -27.61 22.18 -4.59
N TRP A 54 -27.52 20.98 -4.00
CA TRP A 54 -27.11 19.79 -4.75
C TRP A 54 -28.18 19.41 -5.80
N PRO A 55 -27.79 19.19 -7.06
CA PRO A 55 -28.70 18.79 -8.12
C PRO A 55 -29.46 17.49 -7.79
N SER A 56 -30.80 17.57 -7.83
CA SER A 56 -31.70 16.45 -7.51
C SER A 56 -31.63 15.30 -8.53
N ASN A 57 -31.15 15.58 -9.74
CA ASN A 57 -30.97 14.58 -10.80
C ASN A 57 -29.68 13.75 -10.66
N ILE A 58 -28.79 14.07 -9.70
CA ILE A 58 -27.53 13.35 -9.50
C ILE A 58 -27.60 12.53 -8.22
N ARG A 59 -27.69 11.20 -8.38
CA ARG A 59 -27.59 10.23 -7.29
C ARG A 59 -26.20 9.61 -7.26
N ILE A 60 -25.56 9.67 -6.09
CA ILE A 60 -24.28 8.99 -5.83
C ILE A 60 -24.61 7.61 -5.24
N GLU A 61 -24.23 6.54 -5.92
CA GLU A 61 -24.43 5.17 -5.46
C GLU A 61 -23.23 4.66 -4.66
N THR A 62 -23.49 3.68 -3.78
CA THR A 62 -22.43 3.02 -3.00
C THR A 62 -21.60 2.11 -3.90
N PRO A 63 -20.26 2.10 -3.75
CA PRO A 63 -19.39 1.24 -4.55
C PRO A 63 -19.70 -0.24 -4.31
N ILE A 64 -19.87 -1.00 -5.39
CA ILE A 64 -20.16 -2.43 -5.33
C ILE A 64 -18.89 -3.20 -4.93
N SER A 65 -18.99 -4.04 -3.90
CA SER A 65 -17.87 -4.86 -3.45
C SER A 65 -17.59 -6.01 -4.42
N LYS A 66 -16.33 -6.48 -4.47
CA LYS A 66 -15.96 -7.66 -5.27
C LYS A 66 -16.69 -8.93 -4.81
N ALA A 67 -17.11 -8.99 -3.54
CA ALA A 67 -17.87 -10.11 -2.98
C ALA A 67 -19.28 -10.19 -3.60
N ALA A 68 -19.90 -9.05 -3.92
CA ALA A 68 -21.20 -9.02 -4.60
C ALA A 68 -21.15 -9.66 -6.00
N LEU A 69 -19.98 -9.78 -6.61
CA LEU A 69 -19.79 -10.42 -7.91
C LEU A 69 -19.43 -11.92 -7.81
N LYS A 70 -19.46 -12.53 -6.61
CA LYS A 70 -19.00 -13.91 -6.37
C LYS A 70 -19.81 -14.97 -7.10
N ASP A 71 -21.10 -14.73 -7.33
CA ASP A 71 -21.99 -15.71 -7.98
C ASP A 71 -22.26 -15.36 -9.45
N VAL A 72 -21.63 -14.31 -9.98
CA VAL A 72 -21.71 -13.94 -11.39
C VAL A 72 -20.87 -14.89 -12.23
N GLN A 73 -21.40 -15.34 -13.37
CA GLN A 73 -20.67 -16.16 -14.35
C GLN A 73 -19.30 -15.54 -14.68
N SER A 74 -18.26 -16.38 -14.71
CA SER A 74 -16.85 -15.97 -14.87
C SER A 74 -16.61 -15.10 -16.12
N GLY A 75 -17.26 -15.42 -17.24
CA GLY A 75 -17.15 -14.67 -18.49
C GLY A 75 -17.62 -13.21 -18.38
N VAL A 76 -18.70 -12.97 -17.62
CA VAL A 76 -19.28 -11.63 -17.44
C VAL A 76 -18.60 -10.85 -16.33
N ARG A 77 -18.12 -11.55 -15.29
CA ARG A 77 -17.47 -10.94 -14.12
C ARG A 77 -16.30 -10.02 -14.48
N THR A 78 -15.49 -10.39 -15.47
CA THR A 78 -14.34 -9.59 -15.90
C THR A 78 -14.77 -8.28 -16.54
N GLN A 79 -15.82 -8.31 -17.35
CA GLN A 79 -16.39 -7.11 -17.96
C GLN A 79 -17.02 -6.19 -16.90
N LEU A 80 -17.79 -6.75 -15.96
CA LEU A 80 -18.38 -5.97 -14.87
C LEU A 80 -17.32 -5.30 -13.99
N LYS A 81 -16.26 -6.02 -13.63
CA LYS A 81 -15.14 -5.43 -12.88
C LYS A 81 -14.48 -4.26 -13.62
N LYS A 82 -14.42 -4.30 -14.96
CA LYS A 82 -13.88 -3.22 -15.77
C LYS A 82 -14.81 -2.02 -15.83
N LEU A 83 -16.12 -2.24 -15.90
CA LEU A 83 -17.12 -1.17 -15.89
C LEU A 83 -17.24 -0.47 -14.54
N LEU A 84 -17.14 -1.23 -13.45
CA LEU A 84 -17.21 -0.72 -12.08
C LEU A 84 -15.90 -0.08 -11.60
N LYS A 85 -14.81 -0.24 -12.36
CA LYS A 85 -13.53 0.40 -12.03
C LYS A 85 -13.60 1.87 -12.43
N GLU A 86 -13.36 2.75 -11.46
CA GLU A 86 -13.17 4.17 -11.73
C GLU A 86 -12.01 4.39 -12.71
N ARG A 87 -12.20 5.31 -13.67
CA ARG A 87 -11.22 5.67 -14.70
C ARG A 87 -10.34 6.82 -14.26
#